data_AF-A0A950PP12-F1
#
_entry.id   AF-A0A950PP12-F1
#
_cell.length_a   1.000
_cell.length_b   1.000
_cell.length_c   1.000
_cell.angle_alpha   90.00
_cell.angle_beta   90.00
_cell.angle_gamma   90.00
#
_symmetry.space_group_name_H-M   'P 1'
#
loop_
_entity.id
_entity.type
_entity.pdbx_description
1 polymer ?
#
loop_
_entity_poly.entity_id
_entity_poly.type
_entity_poly.pdbx_seq_one_letter_code
_entity_poly.pdbx_strand_id
1 'polypeptide(L)' 'TFTSASTVRGFATLLGGEEGAATGARGKCIACIGPVTAAAARDAGLPPHVIAQQYTTAGLLTALETHFAQGS' A
#
# COMPACT_ATOMS: atom_id res chain seq x y z
N THR A 1 0.60 5.25 1.35
CA THR A 1 0.63 4.35 2.53
C THR A 1 -0.77 4.08 3.00
N PHE A 2 -1.09 2.83 3.36
CA PHE A 2 -2.40 2.40 3.85
C PHE A 2 -2.26 1.63 5.17
N THR A 3 -3.03 2.05 6.17
CA THR A 3 -3.07 1.43 7.50
C THR A 3 -4.33 0.57 7.73
N SER A 4 -5.24 0.52 6.75
CA SER A 4 -6.42 -0.34 6.81
C SER A 4 -6.89 -0.73 5.41
N ALA A 5 -7.53 -1.91 5.32
CA ALA A 5 -8.15 -2.38 4.09
C ALA A 5 -9.36 -1.53 3.65
N SER A 6 -10.08 -0.90 4.59
CA SER A 6 -11.20 0.00 4.27
C SER A 6 -10.71 1.27 3.56
N THR A 7 -9.58 1.83 3.99
CA THR A 7 -8.99 3.00 3.32
C THR A 7 -8.54 2.67 1.89
N VAL A 8 -8.00 1.47 1.66
CA VAL A 8 -7.67 1.01 0.31
C VAL A 8 -8.91 0.96 -0.58
N ARG A 9 -9.97 0.29 -0.11
CA ARG A 9 -11.22 0.16 -0.89
C ARG A 9 -11.86 1.52 -1.16
N GLY A 10 -11.93 2.39 -0.16
CA GLY A 10 -12.45 3.75 -0.33
C GLY A 10 -11.64 4.56 -1.33
N PHE A 11 -10.30 4.49 -1.25
CA PHE A 11 -9.42 5.13 -2.22
C PHE A 11 -9.66 4.63 -3.65
N ALA A 12 -9.78 3.31 -3.84
CA ALA A 12 -10.06 2.73 -5.15
C ALA A 12 -11.43 3.19 -5.68
N THR A 13 -12.48 3.16 -4.85
CA THR A 13 -13.80 3.69 -5.23
C THR A 13 -13.74 5.15 -5.67
N LEU A 14 -13.01 6.00 -4.93
CA LEU A 14 -12.88 7.43 -5.26
C LEU A 14 -12.18 7.67 -6.61
N LEU A 15 -11.29 6.77 -7.01
CA LEU A 15 -10.57 6.89 -8.29
C LEU A 15 -11.27 6.21 -9.46
N GLY A 16 -12.42 5.55 -9.25
CA GLY A 16 -13.14 4.85 -10.32
C GLY A 16 -12.89 3.35 -10.37
N GLY A 17 -12.56 2.72 -9.24
CA GLY A 17 -12.30 1.29 -9.14
C GLY A 17 -10.84 0.92 -9.41
N GLU A 18 -10.62 -0.33 -9.81
CA GLU A 18 -9.29 -0.91 -10.00
C GLU A 18 -8.42 -0.13 -11.02
N GLU A 19 -8.95 0.11 -12.23
CA GLU A 19 -8.21 0.81 -13.30
C GLU A 19 -7.85 2.25 -12.90
N GLY A 20 -8.78 2.93 -12.26
CA GLY A 20 -8.59 4.29 -11.76
C GLY A 20 -7.56 4.36 -10.65
N ALA A 21 -7.60 3.40 -9.72
CA ALA A 21 -6.60 3.27 -8.67
C ALA A 21 -5.21 2.98 -9.24
N ALA A 22 -5.09 2.03 -10.16
CA ALA A 22 -3.84 1.67 -10.81
C ALA A 22 -3.22 2.87 -11.57
N THR A 23 -4.05 3.62 -12.30
CA THR A 23 -3.62 4.82 -13.02
C THR A 23 -3.19 5.93 -12.06
N GLY A 24 -3.99 6.22 -11.04
CA GLY A 24 -3.72 7.26 -10.06
C GLY A 24 -2.50 6.97 -9.16
N ALA A 25 -2.20 5.69 -8.95
CA ALA A 25 -1.04 5.24 -8.17
C ALA A 25 0.23 5.01 -9.01
N ARG A 26 0.19 5.26 -10.32
CA ARG A 26 1.33 5.00 -11.20
C ARG A 26 2.57 5.77 -10.73
N GLY A 27 3.67 5.05 -10.56
CA GLY A 27 4.94 5.62 -10.07
C GLY A 27 4.96 5.98 -8.59
N LYS A 28 3.97 5.54 -7.80
CA LYS A 28 3.93 5.72 -6.34
C LYS A 28 4.31 4.43 -5.61
N CYS A 29 5.10 4.56 -4.56
CA CYS A 29 5.35 3.45 -3.64
C CYS A 29 4.11 3.21 -2.77
N ILE A 30 3.59 1.99 -2.82
CA ILE A 30 2.42 1.55 -2.04
C ILE A 30 2.92 0.74 -0.84
N ALA A 31 2.75 1.31 0.35
CA ALA A 31 3.09 0.66 1.61
C ALA A 31 1.85 0.31 2.42
N CYS A 32 1.80 -0.91 2.96
CA CYS A 32 0.70 -1.45 3.75
C CYS A 32 1.16 -1.83 5.16
N ILE A 33 0.36 -1.50 6.19
CA ILE A 33 0.69 -1.81 7.59
C ILE A 33 0.65 -3.32 7.93
N GLY A 34 0.10 -4.15 7.05
CA GLY A 34 -0.03 -5.59 7.29
C GLY A 34 -0.67 -6.35 6.13
N PRO A 35 -0.76 -7.69 6.25
CA PRO A 35 -1.12 -8.58 5.15
C PRO A 35 -2.57 -8.41 4.69
N VAL A 36 -3.50 -8.10 5.60
CA VAL A 36 -4.90 -7.85 5.25
C VAL A 36 -5.04 -6.60 4.38
N THR A 37 -4.31 -5.54 4.72
CA THR A 37 -4.29 -4.31 3.93
C THR A 37 -3.59 -4.52 2.58
N ALA A 38 -2.53 -5.34 2.55
CA ALA A 38 -1.84 -5.70 1.31
C ALA A 38 -2.71 -6.54 0.37
N ALA A 39 -3.52 -7.47 0.89
CA ALA A 39 -4.49 -8.21 0.10
C ALA A 39 -5.51 -7.28 -0.55
N ALA A 40 -6.11 -6.38 0.24
CA ALA A 40 -7.04 -5.39 -0.28
C ALA A 40 -6.41 -4.46 -1.34
N ALA A 41 -5.11 -4.13 -1.21
CA ALA A 41 -4.39 -3.36 -2.21
C ALA A 41 -4.29 -4.11 -3.53
N ARG A 42 -3.93 -5.40 -3.49
CA ARG A 42 -3.88 -6.25 -4.69
C ARG A 42 -5.24 -6.37 -5.36
N ASP A 43 -6.30 -6.59 -4.58
CA ASP A 43 -7.68 -6.67 -5.09
C ASP A 43 -8.16 -5.35 -5.72
N ALA A 44 -7.51 -4.24 -5.35
CA ALA A 44 -7.77 -2.91 -5.89
C ALA A 44 -6.83 -2.52 -7.04
N GLY A 45 -6.02 -3.44 -7.57
CA GLY A 45 -5.08 -3.17 -8.67
C GLY A 45 -3.83 -2.39 -8.24
N LEU A 46 -3.60 -2.26 -6.93
CA LEU A 46 -2.47 -1.55 -6.36
C LEU A 46 -1.40 -2.56 -5.91
N PRO A 47 -0.21 -2.61 -6.55
CA PRO A 47 0.84 -3.52 -6.12
C PRO A 47 1.45 -3.03 -4.80
N PRO A 48 1.36 -3.78 -3.67
CA PRO A 48 2.01 -3.40 -2.44
C PRO A 48 3.53 -3.61 -2.56
N HIS A 49 4.28 -2.53 -2.55
CA HIS A 49 5.74 -2.53 -2.64
C HIS A 49 6.39 -2.78 -1.28
N VAL A 50 5.70 -2.35 -0.21
CA VAL A 50 6.15 -2.50 1.18
C VAL A 50 5.00 -3.06 2.01
N ILE A 51 5.30 -4.07 2.83
CA ILE A 51 4.37 -4.63 3.80
C ILE A 51 5.10 -4.70 5.14
N ALA A 52 4.59 -4.01 6.15
CA ALA A 52 5.19 -4.04 7.49
C ALA A 52 5.09 -5.45 8.09
N GLN A 53 6.19 -5.95 8.66
CA GLN A 53 6.19 -7.23 9.39
C GLN A 53 5.52 -7.11 10.75
N GLN A 54 5.63 -5.94 11.39
CA GLN A 54 4.92 -5.59 12.61
C GLN A 54 3.80 -4.61 12.31
N TYR A 55 2.60 -4.90 12.83
CA TYR A 55 1.38 -4.12 12.59
C TYR A 55 1.31 -2.85 13.44
N THR A 56 2.41 -2.10 13.46
CA THR A 56 2.59 -0.87 14.22
C THR A 56 3.13 0.22 13.31
N THR A 57 2.97 1.48 13.71
CA THR A 57 3.56 2.61 12.98
C THR A 57 5.08 2.50 12.89
N ALA A 58 5.74 2.02 13.95
CA ALA A 58 7.18 1.79 13.95
C ALA A 58 7.58 0.69 12.94
N GLY A 59 6.85 -0.43 12.91
CA GLY A 59 7.08 -1.50 11.94
C GLY A 59 6.93 -1.04 10.49
N LEU A 60 5.99 -0.14 10.22
CA LEU A 60 5.79 0.47 8.90
C LEU A 60 6.94 1.40 8.53
N LEU A 61 7.43 2.22 9.47
CA LEU A 61 8.58 3.09 9.24
C LEU A 61 9.83 2.29 8.90
N THR A 62 10.15 1.27 9.71
CA THR A 62 11.32 0.40 9.46
C THR A 62 11.23 -0.32 8.10
N ALA A 63 10.04 -0.76 7.70
CA ALA A 63 9.84 -1.38 6.40
C ALA A 63 10.07 -0.39 5.23
N LEU A 64 9.63 0.86 5.39
CA LEU A 64 9.87 1.93 4.41
C LEU A 64 11.36 2.30 4.32
N GLU A 65 12.03 2.49 5.46
CA GLU A 65 13.47 2.77 5.52
C GLU A 65 14.27 1.69 4.79
N THR A 66 13.98 0.42 5.08
CA THR A 66 14.63 -0.72 4.44
C THR A 66 14.41 -0.71 2.92
N HIS A 67 13.17 -0.48 2.47
CA HIS A 67 12.83 -0.47 1.05
C HIS A 67 13.59 0.61 0.26
N PHE A 68 13.65 1.84 0.80
CA PHE A 68 14.34 2.94 0.12
C PHE A 68 15.87 2.88 0.24
N ALA A 69 16.41 2.26 1.30
CA ALA A 69 17.85 2.01 1.42
C ALA A 69 18.36 0.97 0.41
N GLN A 70 17.53 0.02 -0.02
CA GLN A 70 17.88 -1.01 -1.00
C GLN A 70 17.72 -0.56 -2.46
N GLY A 71 17.15 0.63 -2.70
CA GLY A 71 16.85 1.17 -4.03
C GLY A 71 17.79 2.28 -4.52
N SER A 72 19.03 2.34 -4.00
CA SER A 72 20.09 3.27 -4.45
C SER A 72 21.01 2.64 -5.49
#